data_AF-A0A3N0ZT12-F1
#
_entry.id   AF-A0A3N0ZT12-F1
#
_cell.length_a   1.000
_cell.length_b   1.000
_cell.length_c   1.000
_cell.angle_alpha   90.00
_cell.angle_beta   90.00
_cell.angle_gamma   90.00
#
_symmetry.space_group_name_H-M   'P 1'
#
loop_
_entity.id
_entity.type
_entity.pdbx_description
1 polymer ?
#
loop_
_entity_poly.entity_id
_entity_poly.type
_entity_poly.pdbx_seq_one_letter_code
_entity_poly.pdbx_strand_id
1 'polypeptide(L)'
;MLISIFFINFEIITSICCNIYSKFKYYLQYIQIFFMGELQKKIGERLRAIRQIFLEGDKVSTRQFANALGEKKDSITNYEMGKAGIPNRVLTKLYERGFNPVFILTGEGSMFADNENGRLIEEKINSKKKKTTNIQNIREIDLSKLSLSELERKVLQYQVAAGDIQKIIELKKMQETS
;
A
#
# COMPACT_ATOMS: atom_id res chain seq x y z
N MET A 1 16.64 61.29 37.70
CA MET A 1 15.28 60.83 37.31
C MET A 1 15.21 60.33 35.86
N LEU A 2 15.77 61.03 34.87
CA LEU A 2 15.74 60.62 33.45
C LEU A 2 16.47 59.30 33.12
N ILE A 3 17.60 59.01 33.78
CA ILE A 3 18.39 57.78 33.56
C ILE A 3 17.60 56.52 33.98
N SER A 4 16.78 56.63 35.03
CA SER A 4 15.97 55.52 35.55
C SER A 4 14.85 55.10 34.59
N ILE A 5 14.25 56.06 33.86
CA ILE A 5 13.20 55.78 32.87
C ILE A 5 13.78 55.07 31.64
N PHE A 6 15.01 55.40 31.24
CA PHE A 6 15.66 54.75 30.10
C PHE A 6 16.02 53.28 30.39
N PHE A 7 16.45 52.99 31.62
CA PHE A 7 16.79 51.64 32.06
C PHE A 7 15.57 50.71 32.10
N ILE A 8 14.45 51.21 32.62
CA ILE A 8 13.18 50.46 32.69
C ILE A 8 12.67 50.12 31.28
N ASN A 9 12.76 51.08 30.34
CA ASN A 9 12.34 50.83 28.96
C ASN A 9 13.21 49.77 28.25
N PHE A 10 14.51 49.70 28.54
CA PHE A 10 15.41 48.70 27.96
C PHE A 10 15.12 47.27 28.47
N GLU A 11 14.86 47.11 29.77
CA GLU A 11 14.48 45.81 30.35
C GLU A 11 13.12 45.33 29.84
N ILE A 12 12.15 46.23 29.67
CA ILE A 12 10.83 45.89 29.12
C ILE A 12 10.95 45.43 27.67
N ILE A 13 11.71 46.15 26.84
CA ILE A 13 11.90 45.79 25.42
C ILE A 13 12.60 44.43 25.29
N THR A 14 13.67 44.19 26.06
CA THR A 14 14.38 42.91 26.03
C THR A 14 13.51 41.75 26.51
N SER A 15 12.68 41.96 27.53
CA SER A 15 11.72 40.95 28.03
C SER A 15 10.63 40.62 27.00
N ILE A 16 10.05 41.64 26.33
CA ILE A 16 9.06 41.44 25.26
C ILE A 16 9.71 40.72 24.07
N CYS A 17 10.91 41.15 23.63
CA CYS A 17 11.64 40.49 22.55
C CYS A 17 11.97 39.02 22.88
N CYS A 18 12.40 38.71 24.10
CA CYS A 18 12.64 37.34 24.55
C CYS A 18 11.36 36.48 24.53
N ASN A 19 10.21 37.04 24.95
CA ASN A 19 8.94 36.34 24.96
C ASN A 19 8.44 36.03 23.53
N ILE A 20 8.53 37.01 22.63
CA ILE A 20 8.17 36.85 21.21
C ILE A 20 9.07 35.81 20.53
N TYR A 21 10.39 35.88 20.74
CA TYR A 21 11.33 34.91 20.17
C TYR A 21 11.09 33.50 20.70
N SER A 22 10.82 33.36 22.00
CA SER A 22 10.46 32.08 22.62
C SER A 22 9.21 31.48 21.97
N LYS A 23 8.12 32.27 21.87
CA LYS A 23 6.88 31.82 21.21
C LYS A 23 7.12 31.42 19.75
N PHE A 24 7.85 32.22 18.98
CA PHE A 24 8.15 31.91 17.58
C PHE A 24 8.93 30.60 17.43
N LYS A 25 9.91 30.35 18.31
CA LYS A 25 10.65 29.09 18.38
C LYS A 25 9.74 27.89 18.66
N TYR A 26 8.80 28.02 19.60
CA TYR A 26 7.81 26.97 19.89
C TYR A 26 6.91 26.67 18.68
N TYR A 27 6.42 27.70 17.98
CA TYR A 27 5.60 27.53 16.78
C TYR A 27 6.36 26.83 15.65
N LEU A 28 7.60 27.23 15.38
CA LEU A 28 8.46 26.56 14.39
C LEU A 28 8.69 25.09 14.73
N GLN A 29 8.99 24.79 16.00
CA GLN A 29 9.17 23.43 16.47
C GLN A 29 7.90 22.59 16.31
N TYR A 30 6.72 23.16 16.60
CA TYR A 30 5.44 22.48 16.45
C TYR A 30 5.12 22.16 14.99
N ILE A 31 5.33 23.11 14.09
CA ILE A 31 5.13 22.91 12.64
C ILE A 31 6.04 21.78 12.13
N GLN A 32 7.30 21.75 12.57
CA GLN A 32 8.25 20.70 12.18
C GLN A 32 7.84 19.32 12.71
N ILE A 33 7.40 19.22 13.97
CA ILE A 33 6.91 17.96 14.55
C ILE A 33 5.65 17.48 13.81
N PHE A 34 4.72 18.39 13.53
CA PHE A 34 3.49 18.07 12.82
C PHE A 34 3.77 17.53 11.41
N PHE A 35 4.62 18.23 10.64
CA PHE A 35 4.99 17.82 9.29
C PHE A 35 5.71 16.46 9.26
N MET A 36 6.59 16.21 10.24
CA MET A 36 7.30 14.93 10.36
C MET A 36 6.37 13.76 10.69
N GLY A 37 5.30 14.00 11.48
CA GLY A 37 4.29 12.99 11.78
C GLY A 37 3.50 12.55 10.54
N GLU A 38 3.07 13.51 9.70
CA GLU A 38 2.36 13.22 8.46
C GLU A 38 3.24 12.47 7.45
N LEU A 39 4.53 12.83 7.35
CA LEU A 39 5.48 12.12 6.50
C LEU A 39 5.64 10.66 6.93
N GLN A 40 5.81 10.40 8.23
CA GLN A 40 5.94 9.03 8.74
C GLN A 40 4.69 8.18 8.49
N LYS A 41 3.49 8.76 8.60
CA LYS A 41 2.25 8.05 8.25
C LYS A 41 2.25 7.61 6.78
N LYS A 42 2.60 8.49 5.85
CA LYS A 42 2.70 8.15 4.42
C LYS A 42 3.71 7.05 4.14
N ILE A 43 4.87 7.10 4.81
CA ILE A 43 5.88 6.03 4.74
C ILE A 43 5.29 4.70 5.24
N GLY A 44 4.59 4.72 6.38
CA GLY A 44 3.93 3.55 6.95
C GLY A 44 2.85 2.96 6.04
N GLU A 45 2.05 3.80 5.38
CA GLU A 45 1.05 3.40 4.39
C GLU A 45 1.68 2.67 3.20
N ARG A 46 2.80 3.18 2.69
CA ARG A 46 3.54 2.54 1.59
C ARG A 46 4.14 1.20 2.01
N LEU A 47 4.68 1.10 3.23
CA LEU A 47 5.15 -0.17 3.79
C LEU A 47 3.99 -1.18 3.90
N ARG A 48 2.81 -0.73 4.32
CA ARG A 48 1.60 -1.55 4.39
C ARG A 48 1.14 -2.00 2.99
N ALA A 49 1.26 -1.17 1.97
CA ALA A 49 0.98 -1.54 0.59
C ALA A 49 1.92 -2.66 0.11
N ILE A 50 3.22 -2.55 0.40
CA ILE A 50 4.19 -3.61 0.10
C ILE A 50 3.81 -4.93 0.81
N ARG A 51 3.40 -4.87 2.08
CA ARG A 51 2.96 -6.08 2.78
C ARG A 51 1.77 -6.76 2.09
N GLN A 52 0.88 -6.02 1.44
CA GLN A 52 -0.26 -6.60 0.74
C GLN A 52 0.12 -7.39 -0.51
N ILE A 53 1.33 -7.20 -1.03
CA ILE A 53 1.83 -7.87 -2.24
C ILE A 53 3.09 -8.71 -1.98
N PHE A 54 3.45 -8.89 -0.71
CA PHE A 54 4.76 -9.37 -0.30
C PHE A 54 5.08 -10.82 -0.72
N LEU A 55 4.09 -11.71 -0.73
CA LEU A 55 4.25 -13.09 -1.21
C LEU A 55 3.64 -13.22 -2.60
N GLU A 56 4.43 -12.89 -3.62
CA GLU A 56 4.03 -13.08 -5.03
C GLU A 56 2.69 -12.41 -5.38
N GLY A 57 2.39 -11.27 -4.76
CA GLY A 57 1.13 -10.55 -4.94
C GLY A 57 0.00 -10.94 -3.98
N ASP A 58 0.25 -11.82 -3.01
CA ASP A 58 -0.73 -12.20 -2.00
C ASP A 58 -0.50 -11.47 -0.67
N LYS A 59 -1.62 -11.18 0.01
CA LYS A 59 -1.64 -10.44 1.27
C LYS A 59 -1.15 -11.31 2.40
N VAL A 60 -0.14 -10.83 3.12
CA VAL A 60 0.38 -11.53 4.30
C VAL A 60 -0.03 -10.87 5.62
N SER A 61 -0.10 -11.67 6.68
CA SER A 61 -0.30 -11.16 8.02
C SER A 61 0.94 -10.37 8.50
N THR A 62 0.73 -9.41 9.40
CA THR A 62 1.83 -8.61 9.98
C THR A 62 2.88 -9.48 10.67
N ARG A 63 2.47 -10.60 11.29
CA ARG A 63 3.39 -11.53 11.95
C ARG A 63 4.26 -12.28 10.94
N GLN A 64 3.68 -12.78 9.85
CA GLN A 64 4.46 -13.45 8.79
C GLN A 64 5.44 -12.50 8.12
N PHE A 65 5.00 -11.26 7.84
CA PHE A 65 5.86 -10.22 7.28
C PHE A 65 7.01 -9.87 8.22
N ALA A 66 6.72 -9.70 9.52
CA ALA A 66 7.74 -9.45 10.53
C ALA A 66 8.76 -10.60 10.61
N ASN A 67 8.30 -11.85 10.63
CA ASN A 67 9.17 -13.02 10.63
C ASN A 67 10.06 -13.06 9.39
N ALA A 68 9.53 -12.76 8.20
CA ALA A 68 10.32 -12.70 6.97
C ALA A 68 11.41 -11.62 7.05
N LEU A 69 11.13 -10.48 7.66
CA LEU A 69 12.10 -9.40 7.84
C LEU A 69 13.00 -9.59 9.06
N GLY A 70 12.78 -10.61 9.90
CA GLY A 70 13.49 -10.79 11.17
C GLY A 70 13.20 -9.66 12.17
N GLU A 71 11.97 -9.16 12.16
CA GLU A 71 11.48 -8.10 13.04
C GLU A 71 10.43 -8.62 14.03
N LYS A 72 10.20 -7.86 15.09
CA LYS A 72 9.03 -8.09 15.96
C LYS A 72 7.77 -7.57 15.27
N LYS A 73 6.64 -8.28 15.46
CA LYS A 73 5.32 -7.89 14.94
C LYS A 73 4.96 -6.43 15.32
N ASP A 74 5.23 -6.06 16.56
CA ASP A 74 4.87 -4.74 17.08
C ASP A 74 5.73 -3.63 16.45
N SER A 75 7.00 -3.93 16.15
CA SER A 75 7.89 -3.02 15.41
C SER A 75 7.33 -2.72 14.03
N ILE A 76 6.96 -3.76 13.26
CA ILE A 76 6.32 -3.58 11.95
C ILE A 76 5.02 -2.78 12.06
N THR A 77 4.18 -3.09 13.06
CA THR A 77 2.92 -2.36 13.29
C THR A 77 3.18 -0.88 13.55
N ASN A 78 4.18 -0.55 14.37
CA ASN A 78 4.55 0.82 14.66
C ASN A 78 5.08 1.56 13.42
N TYR A 79 5.83 0.87 12.55
CA TYR A 79 6.28 1.42 11.28
C TYR A 79 5.10 1.68 10.33
N GLU A 80 4.18 0.72 10.18
CA GLU A 80 2.97 0.87 9.35
C GLU A 80 2.06 2.00 9.83
N MET A 81 2.03 2.26 11.15
CA MET A 81 1.24 3.34 11.74
C MET A 81 1.95 4.71 11.70
N GLY A 82 3.21 4.78 11.25
CA GLY A 82 4.02 6.00 11.30
C GLY A 82 4.35 6.46 12.73
N LYS A 83 4.30 5.56 13.71
CA LYS A 83 4.69 5.84 15.11
C LYS A 83 6.21 5.79 15.30
N ALA A 84 6.91 5.10 14.42
CA ALA A 84 8.35 4.98 14.42
C ALA A 84 8.88 4.94 12.97
N GLY A 85 10.07 5.50 12.78
CA GLY A 85 10.78 5.42 11.51
C GLY A 85 11.25 4.01 11.18
N ILE A 86 11.33 3.70 9.89
CA ILE A 86 11.82 2.40 9.40
C ILE A 86 13.35 2.39 9.49
N PRO A 87 13.96 1.40 10.17
CA PRO A 87 15.41 1.30 10.24
C PRO A 87 16.00 0.80 8.92
N ASN A 88 17.22 1.24 8.60
CA ASN A 88 17.92 0.88 7.35
C ASN A 88 18.00 -0.63 7.13
N ARG A 89 18.20 -1.44 8.19
CA ARG A 89 18.23 -2.90 8.10
C ARG A 89 16.96 -3.51 7.50
N VAL A 90 15.79 -2.90 7.74
CA VAL A 90 14.52 -3.35 7.16
C VAL A 90 14.46 -2.97 5.69
N LEU A 91 14.89 -1.75 5.34
CA LEU A 91 14.93 -1.28 3.96
C LEU A 91 15.86 -2.14 3.09
N THR A 92 17.04 -2.50 3.61
CA THR A 92 17.97 -3.41 2.92
C THR A 92 17.33 -4.77 2.65
N LYS A 93 16.70 -5.38 3.65
CA LYS A 93 16.00 -6.67 3.48
C LYS A 93 14.83 -6.60 2.50
N LEU A 94 14.15 -5.46 2.43
CA LEU A 94 13.08 -5.24 1.45
C LEU A 94 13.66 -5.09 0.04
N TYR A 95 14.80 -4.41 -0.10
CA TYR A 95 15.51 -4.32 -1.37
C TYR A 95 15.99 -5.67 -1.88
N GLU A 96 16.60 -6.48 -1.02
CA GLU A 96 17.00 -7.86 -1.35
C GLU A 96 15.82 -8.70 -1.84
N ARG A 97 14.62 -8.45 -1.31
CA ARG A 97 13.38 -9.09 -1.75
C ARG A 97 12.73 -8.47 -2.99
N GLY A 98 13.29 -7.42 -3.57
CA GLY A 98 12.79 -6.82 -4.80
C GLY A 98 11.91 -5.58 -4.63
N PHE A 99 11.88 -4.95 -3.46
CA PHE A 99 11.13 -3.70 -3.23
C PHE A 99 12.05 -2.49 -3.17
N ASN A 100 11.66 -1.39 -3.81
CA ASN A 100 12.47 -0.18 -3.89
C ASN A 100 12.38 0.68 -2.60
N PRO A 101 13.48 0.90 -1.85
CA PRO A 101 13.49 1.75 -0.67
C PRO A 101 13.15 3.21 -0.95
N VAL A 102 13.52 3.73 -2.14
CA VAL A 102 13.24 5.12 -2.53
C VAL A 102 11.73 5.33 -2.58
N PHE A 103 11.00 4.40 -3.19
CA PHE A 103 9.54 4.42 -3.21
C PHE A 103 8.93 4.39 -1.81
N ILE A 104 9.47 3.58 -0.89
CA ILE A 104 8.98 3.51 0.50
C ILE A 104 9.12 4.87 1.21
N LEU A 105 10.27 5.52 1.04
CA LEU A 105 10.60 6.75 1.77
C LEU A 105 9.95 7.99 1.15
N THR A 106 9.94 8.09 -0.17
CA THR A 106 9.50 9.29 -0.89
C THR A 106 8.13 9.12 -1.53
N GLY A 107 7.81 7.91 -1.99
CA GLY A 107 6.64 7.63 -2.84
C GLY A 107 6.92 7.82 -4.32
N GLU A 108 8.16 8.12 -4.71
CA GLU A 108 8.54 8.37 -6.10
C GLU A 108 9.08 7.11 -6.77
N GLY A 109 8.88 7.02 -8.09
CA GLY A 109 9.36 5.91 -8.92
C GLY A 109 8.54 4.63 -8.80
N SER A 110 9.12 3.52 -9.27
CA SER A 110 8.49 2.20 -9.18
C SER A 110 8.59 1.62 -7.77
N MET A 111 7.55 0.88 -7.38
CA MET A 111 7.50 0.11 -6.14
C MET A 111 8.52 -1.04 -6.12
N PHE A 112 8.82 -1.60 -7.29
CA PHE A 112 9.76 -2.70 -7.44
C PHE A 112 11.18 -2.18 -7.63
N ALA A 113 12.14 -2.88 -7.04
CA ALA A 113 13.56 -2.58 -7.20
C ALA A 113 14.03 -3.02 -8.59
N ASP A 114 15.04 -2.32 -9.13
CA ASP A 114 15.72 -2.74 -10.36
C ASP A 114 16.74 -3.84 -10.07
N ASN A 115 16.24 -4.96 -9.54
CA ASN A 115 16.99 -6.19 -9.35
C ASN A 115 16.16 -7.37 -9.87
N GLU A 116 16.80 -8.53 -9.97
CA GLU A 116 16.15 -9.75 -10.50
C GLU A 116 14.85 -10.07 -9.75
N ASN A 117 14.88 -10.02 -8.42
CA ASN A 117 13.70 -10.30 -7.59
C ASN A 117 12.56 -9.29 -7.84
N GLY A 118 12.88 -8.01 -8.00
CA GLY A 118 11.89 -6.97 -8.28
C GLY A 118 11.21 -7.20 -9.63
N ARG A 119 11.98 -7.52 -10.66
CA ARG A 119 11.46 -7.86 -11.99
C ARG A 119 10.55 -9.10 -11.96
N LEU A 120 10.96 -10.15 -11.26
CA LEU A 120 10.17 -11.37 -11.11
C LEU A 120 8.83 -11.12 -10.40
N ILE A 121 8.83 -10.33 -9.33
CA ILE A 121 7.59 -9.97 -8.60
C ILE A 121 6.68 -9.13 -9.49
N GLU A 122 7.23 -8.15 -10.19
CA GLU A 122 6.48 -7.28 -11.10
C GLU A 122 5.80 -8.08 -12.22
N GLU A 123 6.55 -8.98 -12.87
CA GLU A 123 6.02 -9.86 -13.92
C GLU A 123 4.91 -10.78 -13.41
N LYS A 124 5.08 -11.38 -12.22
CA LYS A 124 4.06 -12.24 -11.60
C LYS A 124 2.79 -11.46 -11.30
N ILE A 125 2.91 -10.26 -10.72
CA ILE A 125 1.76 -9.41 -10.39
C ILE A 125 1.03 -8.97 -11.67
N ASN A 126 1.78 -8.57 -12.69
CA ASN A 126 1.19 -8.17 -13.98
C ASN A 126 0.51 -9.34 -14.69
N SER A 127 1.09 -10.54 -14.58
CA SER A 127 0.49 -11.77 -15.11
C SER A 127 -0.80 -12.15 -14.38
N LYS A 128 -0.83 -12.04 -13.05
CA LYS A 128 -2.05 -12.25 -12.24
C LYS A 128 -3.14 -11.25 -12.63
N LYS A 129 -2.80 -9.96 -12.79
CA LYS A 129 -3.77 -8.93 -13.24
C LYS A 129 -4.39 -9.29 -14.59
N LYS A 130 -3.58 -9.65 -15.59
CA LYS A 130 -4.07 -10.07 -16.92
C LYS A 130 -5.03 -11.26 -16.84
N LYS A 131 -4.72 -12.28 -16.03
CA LYS A 131 -5.61 -13.44 -15.82
C LYS A 131 -6.94 -13.03 -15.17
N THR A 132 -6.90 -12.18 -14.15
CA THR A 132 -8.12 -11.70 -13.47
C THR A 132 -9.01 -10.88 -14.40
N THR A 133 -8.45 -10.00 -15.22
CA THR A 133 -9.22 -9.22 -16.21
C THR A 133 -9.90 -10.14 -17.22
N ASN A 134 -9.21 -11.17 -17.70
CA ASN A 134 -9.81 -12.15 -18.60
C ASN A 134 -10.98 -12.92 -17.94
N ILE A 135 -10.88 -13.27 -16.65
CA ILE A 135 -11.97 -13.95 -15.91
C ILE A 135 -13.15 -13.01 -15.63
N GLN A 136 -12.91 -11.74 -15.33
CA GLN A 136 -13.98 -10.74 -15.14
C GLN A 136 -14.79 -10.56 -16.42
N ASN A 137 -14.13 -10.48 -17.58
CA ASN A 137 -14.79 -10.44 -18.88
C ASN A 137 -15.62 -11.70 -19.17
N ILE A 138 -15.25 -12.86 -18.60
CA ILE A 138 -16.02 -14.11 -18.72
C ILE A 138 -17.26 -14.11 -17.80
N ARG A 139 -17.17 -13.51 -16.60
CA ARG A 139 -18.29 -13.44 -15.64
C ARG A 139 -19.37 -12.44 -16.05
N GLU A 140 -19.05 -11.48 -16.91
CA GLU A 140 -20.03 -10.58 -17.54
C GLU A 140 -20.77 -11.22 -18.73
N ILE A 141 -20.44 -12.45 -19.11
CA ILE A 141 -21.24 -13.22 -20.05
C ILE A 141 -22.51 -13.64 -19.29
N ASP A 142 -23.59 -12.90 -19.51
CA ASP A 142 -24.91 -13.23 -18.99
C ASP A 142 -25.44 -14.51 -19.66
N LEU A 143 -25.18 -15.67 -19.04
CA LEU A 143 -25.61 -17.00 -19.54
C LEU A 143 -27.13 -17.07 -19.77
N SER A 144 -27.91 -16.19 -19.14
CA SER A 144 -29.37 -16.14 -19.31
C SER A 144 -29.81 -15.60 -20.67
N LYS A 145 -28.93 -14.87 -21.38
CA LYS A 145 -29.22 -14.23 -22.68
C LYS A 145 -28.68 -14.97 -23.90
N LEU A 146 -27.92 -16.05 -23.69
CA LEU A 146 -27.33 -16.83 -24.79
C LEU A 146 -28.28 -17.94 -25.27
N SER A 147 -28.44 -18.01 -26.59
CA SER A 147 -29.15 -19.10 -27.25
C SER A 147 -28.38 -20.42 -27.07
N LEU A 148 -29.11 -21.54 -27.04
CA LEU A 148 -28.55 -22.88 -26.78
C LEU A 148 -27.34 -23.19 -27.69
N SER A 149 -27.42 -22.77 -28.96
CA SER A 149 -26.37 -22.99 -29.97
C SER A 149 -25.07 -22.20 -29.74
N GLU A 150 -25.13 -21.04 -29.09
CA GLU A 150 -23.95 -20.21 -28.81
C GLU A 150 -23.24 -20.66 -27.54
N LEU A 151 -23.99 -21.26 -26.61
CA LEU A 151 -23.46 -21.87 -25.39
C LEU A 151 -22.54 -23.04 -25.75
N GLU A 152 -22.98 -23.92 -26.66
CA GLU A 152 -22.21 -25.09 -27.13
C GLU A 152 -20.89 -24.68 -27.80
N ARG A 153 -20.89 -23.62 -28.62
CA ARG A 153 -19.66 -23.10 -29.25
C ARG A 153 -18.66 -22.55 -28.25
N LYS A 154 -19.12 -21.82 -27.23
CA LYS A 154 -18.23 -21.27 -26.19
C LYS A 154 -17.65 -22.38 -25.31
N VAL A 155 -18.40 -23.44 -25.02
CA VAL A 155 -17.93 -24.58 -24.22
C VAL A 155 -16.79 -25.33 -24.92
N LEU A 156 -16.87 -25.51 -26.24
CA LEU A 156 -15.80 -26.13 -27.04
C LEU A 156 -14.48 -25.34 -27.01
N GLN A 157 -14.53 -24.01 -26.81
CA GLN A 157 -13.33 -23.17 -26.79
C GLN A 157 -12.58 -23.18 -25.44
N TYR A 158 -13.22 -23.55 -24.31
CA TYR A 158 -12.66 -23.28 -22.98
C TYR A 158 -12.08 -24.48 -22.21
N GLN A 159 -12.11 -25.71 -22.72
CA GLN A 159 -11.47 -26.90 -22.09
C GLN A 159 -11.59 -26.97 -20.56
N VAL A 160 -12.78 -26.73 -20.00
CA VAL A 160 -13.04 -26.90 -18.55
C VAL A 160 -13.80 -28.21 -18.34
N ALA A 161 -13.53 -28.90 -17.23
CA ALA A 161 -14.04 -30.24 -16.92
C ALA A 161 -15.53 -30.42 -17.27
N ALA A 162 -15.79 -31.28 -18.26
CA ALA A 162 -17.08 -31.42 -18.96
C ALA A 162 -18.29 -31.75 -18.07
N GLY A 163 -18.08 -32.27 -16.86
CA GLY A 163 -19.15 -32.78 -15.99
C GLY A 163 -20.12 -31.72 -15.48
N ASP A 164 -19.62 -30.57 -15.02
CA ASP A 164 -20.48 -29.53 -14.41
C ASP A 164 -21.34 -28.80 -15.46
N ILE A 165 -20.86 -28.72 -16.69
CA ILE A 165 -21.54 -28.01 -17.78
C ILE A 165 -22.68 -28.86 -18.35
N GLN A 166 -22.50 -30.17 -18.47
CA GLN A 166 -23.51 -31.08 -19.01
C GLN A 166 -24.77 -31.10 -18.14
N LYS A 167 -24.59 -31.03 -16.83
CA LYS A 167 -25.67 -30.91 -15.85
C LYS A 167 -26.45 -29.59 -16.01
N ILE A 168 -25.77 -28.48 -16.31
CA ILE A 168 -26.41 -27.19 -16.56
C ILE A 168 -27.19 -27.19 -17.89
N ILE A 169 -26.66 -27.84 -18.93
CA ILE A 169 -27.34 -28.00 -20.23
C ILE A 169 -28.62 -28.84 -20.08
N GLU A 170 -28.55 -29.95 -19.35
CA GLU A 170 -29.73 -30.80 -19.09
C GLU A 170 -30.82 -30.06 -18.33
N LEU A 171 -30.45 -29.31 -17.28
CA LEU A 171 -31.41 -28.51 -16.51
C LEU A 171 -32.10 -27.44 -17.35
N LYS A 172 -31.38 -26.81 -18.30
CA LYS A 172 -31.96 -25.80 -19.19
C LYS A 172 -32.88 -26.44 -20.25
N LYS A 173 -32.51 -27.60 -20.81
CA LYS A 173 -33.39 -28.35 -21.72
C LYS A 173 -34.72 -28.72 -21.08
N MET A 174 -34.70 -29.11 -19.80
CA MET A 174 -35.92 -29.42 -19.05
C MET A 174 -36.84 -28.20 -18.85
N GLN A 175 -36.27 -26.99 -18.72
CA GLN A 175 -37.02 -25.75 -18.55
C GLN A 175 -37.63 -25.22 -19.85
N GLU A 176 -37.08 -25.56 -21.01
CA GLU A 176 -37.60 -25.14 -22.32
C GLU A 176 -38.67 -26.10 -22.88
N THR A 177 -38.79 -27.31 -22.30
CA THR A 177 -39.80 -28.32 -22.67
C THR A 177 -41.03 -28.37 -21.74
N SER A 178 -41.13 -27.47 -20.76
CA SER A 178 -42.33 -27.21 -19.96
C SER A 178 -42.97 -25.88 -20.37
#